data_AF-A0A1C3JAI6-F1
#
_entry.id   AF-A0A1C3JAI6-F1
#
_cell.length_a   1.000
_cell.length_b   1.000
_cell.length_c   1.000
_cell.angle_alpha   90.00
_cell.angle_beta   90.00
_cell.angle_gamma   90.00
#
_symmetry.space_group_name_H-M   'P 1'
#
loop_
_entity.id
_entity.type
_entity.pdbx_description
1 polymer ?
#
loop_
_entity_poly.entity_id
_entity_poly.type
_entity_poly.pdbx_seq_one_letter_code
_entity_poly.pdbx_strand_id
1 'polypeptide(L)'
;MPLWRLEPSAVKVARWVLRETALGNKCRPPDKGERIQVVSKTGDSLAYTEESDHVHPILTKHGRKMDQAIIKVDDNVYLGYGFGLDTPVMIEGTDGIIIVDPGESVEMAQSVKEQFRQITDKPVKAIIYSHNHIDHISGVRAWVTDEEVASGEVKIIA
;
A
#
# COMPACT_ATOMS: atom_id res chain seq x y z
N MET A 1 -32.56 23.03 -5.87
CA MET A 1 -31.23 22.46 -6.21
C MET A 1 -30.64 21.92 -4.92
N PRO A 2 -30.20 20.65 -4.83
CA PRO A 2 -29.77 20.13 -3.54
C PRO A 2 -28.33 20.58 -3.22
N LEU A 3 -28.11 20.82 -1.93
CA LEU A 3 -27.02 21.56 -1.29
C LEU A 3 -25.59 20.98 -1.45
N TRP A 4 -25.36 20.04 -2.38
CA TRP A 4 -24.11 19.27 -2.52
C TRP A 4 -23.13 19.80 -3.58
N ARG A 5 -23.46 20.90 -4.26
CA ARG A 5 -22.64 21.46 -5.36
C ARG A 5 -21.53 22.43 -4.93
N LEU A 6 -21.33 22.68 -3.63
CA LEU A 6 -20.42 23.73 -3.15
C LEU A 6 -19.55 23.24 -1.98
N GLU A 7 -18.57 22.38 -2.23
CA GLU A 7 -17.50 22.08 -1.25
C GLU A 7 -16.20 21.66 -1.99
N PRO A 8 -15.04 22.28 -1.71
CA PRO A 8 -13.73 21.86 -2.18
C PRO A 8 -12.95 21.14 -1.05
N SER A 9 -12.64 19.85 -1.18
CA SER A 9 -11.54 19.18 -0.44
C SER A 9 -11.51 17.66 -0.65
N ALA A 10 -10.35 17.06 -0.34
CA ALA A 10 -9.89 15.68 -0.46
C ALA A 10 -10.91 14.52 -0.28
N VAL A 11 -12.03 14.75 0.39
CA VAL A 11 -13.13 13.78 0.56
C VAL A 11 -13.70 13.30 -0.78
N LYS A 12 -13.67 14.12 -1.83
CA LYS A 12 -14.08 13.71 -3.18
C LYS A 12 -13.11 12.74 -3.83
N VAL A 13 -11.80 12.87 -3.61
CA VAL A 13 -10.82 11.98 -4.22
C VAL A 13 -10.79 10.64 -3.52
N ALA A 14 -10.85 10.63 -2.18
CA ALA A 14 -11.03 9.40 -1.42
C ALA A 14 -12.36 8.70 -1.78
N ARG A 15 -13.47 9.44 -1.90
CA ARG A 15 -14.75 8.86 -2.37
C ARG A 15 -14.73 8.42 -3.83
N TRP A 16 -13.98 9.09 -4.71
CA TRP A 16 -13.85 8.71 -6.12
C TRP A 16 -12.98 7.46 -6.29
N VAL A 17 -11.84 7.38 -5.59
CA VAL A 17 -11.01 6.19 -5.44
C VAL A 17 -11.82 5.00 -4.91
N LEU A 18 -12.63 5.22 -3.89
CA LEU A 18 -13.43 4.15 -3.28
C LEU A 18 -14.71 3.80 -4.08
N ARG A 19 -15.21 4.67 -4.96
CA ARG A 19 -16.48 4.43 -5.70
C ARG A 19 -16.31 4.07 -7.17
N GLU A 20 -15.28 4.55 -7.85
CA GLU A 20 -15.17 4.40 -9.31
C GLU A 20 -13.99 3.54 -9.78
N THR A 21 -12.92 3.39 -8.99
CA THR A 21 -11.80 2.53 -9.41
C THR A 21 -11.82 1.15 -8.76
N ALA A 22 -12.24 0.97 -7.51
CA ALA A 22 -11.96 -0.29 -6.80
C ALA A 22 -13.17 -1.12 -6.29
N LEU A 23 -14.33 -0.53 -5.95
CA LEU A 23 -15.32 -1.27 -5.13
C LEU A 23 -16.76 -0.93 -5.55
N GLY A 24 -17.37 -1.79 -6.35
CA GLY A 24 -18.79 -1.69 -6.71
C GLY A 24 -19.71 -1.72 -5.47
N ASN A 25 -20.13 -0.54 -4.99
CA ASN A 25 -21.28 -0.24 -4.13
C ASN A 25 -21.66 -1.14 -2.94
N LYS A 26 -20.80 -2.03 -2.43
CA LYS A 26 -21.06 -2.77 -1.18
C LYS A 26 -19.79 -2.88 -0.34
N CYS A 27 -19.71 -2.12 0.75
CA CYS A 27 -18.83 -2.51 1.85
C CYS A 27 -19.31 -3.88 2.34
N ARG A 28 -18.48 -4.90 2.15
CA ARG A 28 -18.78 -6.28 2.57
C ARG A 28 -18.59 -6.40 4.09
N PRO A 29 -19.46 -7.13 4.81
CA PRO A 29 -19.28 -7.33 6.25
C PRO A 29 -17.94 -8.04 6.56
N PRO A 30 -17.38 -7.85 7.76
CA PRO A 30 -16.13 -8.49 8.18
C PRO A 30 -16.28 -10.02 8.20
N ASP A 31 -15.30 -10.71 7.65
CA ASP A 31 -15.25 -12.17 7.44
C ASP A 31 -14.25 -12.87 8.36
N LYS A 32 -13.89 -12.24 9.49
CA LYS A 32 -12.89 -12.75 10.47
C LYS A 32 -11.52 -13.14 9.87
N GLY A 33 -11.16 -12.57 8.71
CA GLY A 33 -9.87 -12.79 8.05
C GLY A 33 -9.80 -13.97 7.09
N GLU A 34 -10.94 -14.60 6.75
CA GLU A 34 -11.01 -15.72 5.79
C GLU A 34 -10.46 -15.36 4.39
N ARG A 35 -10.50 -14.08 4.00
CA ARG A 35 -9.94 -13.56 2.74
C ARG A 35 -8.44 -13.25 2.76
N ILE A 36 -7.81 -13.22 3.94
CA ILE A 36 -6.40 -12.86 4.04
C ILE A 36 -5.54 -14.05 3.57
N GLN A 37 -4.79 -13.84 2.49
CA GLN A 37 -3.98 -14.88 1.86
C GLN A 37 -2.56 -14.37 1.66
N VAL A 38 -1.57 -15.13 2.10
CA VAL A 38 -0.17 -14.92 1.71
C VAL A 38 -0.03 -15.40 0.27
N VAL A 39 0.10 -14.46 -0.66
CA VAL A 39 0.22 -14.73 -2.10
C VAL A 39 1.63 -15.22 -2.44
N SER A 40 2.64 -14.59 -1.83
CA SER A 40 4.03 -15.00 -1.97
C SER A 40 4.79 -14.71 -0.69
N LYS A 41 5.73 -15.59 -0.34
CA LYS A 41 6.81 -15.29 0.61
C LYS A 41 8.05 -14.95 -0.21
N THR A 42 8.61 -13.76 0.00
CA THR A 42 9.65 -13.17 -0.84
C THR A 42 10.98 -13.04 -0.13
N GLY A 43 11.00 -13.24 1.18
CA GLY A 43 12.20 -13.20 2.02
C GLY A 43 11.87 -13.47 3.49
N ASP A 44 12.91 -13.51 4.31
CA ASP A 44 12.76 -13.57 5.77
C ASP A 44 12.77 -12.16 6.36
N SER A 45 12.42 -12.04 7.64
CA SER A 45 12.44 -10.77 8.35
C SER A 45 13.81 -10.08 8.28
N LEU A 46 13.80 -8.76 8.07
CA LEU A 46 15.00 -7.91 8.09
C LEU A 46 15.53 -7.63 9.51
N ALA A 47 14.77 -7.99 10.54
CA ALA A 47 15.19 -7.81 11.93
C ALA A 47 16.24 -8.84 12.36
N TYR A 48 17.04 -8.50 13.37
CA TYR A 48 17.85 -9.49 14.08
C TYR A 48 16.93 -10.45 14.86
N THR A 49 17.05 -11.75 14.58
CA THR A 49 16.11 -12.77 15.07
C THR A 49 16.78 -13.93 15.82
N GLU A 50 18.07 -13.84 16.10
CA GLU A 50 18.78 -14.83 16.93
C GLU A 50 18.46 -14.65 18.41
N GLU A 51 18.40 -15.77 19.14
CA GLU A 51 18.25 -15.73 20.59
C GLU A 51 19.54 -15.24 21.26
N SER A 52 19.40 -14.50 22.36
CA SER A 52 20.53 -13.97 23.13
C SER A 52 20.12 -13.71 24.57
N ASP A 53 21.01 -13.96 25.53
CA ASP A 53 20.79 -13.63 26.94
C ASP A 53 20.68 -12.11 27.18
N HIS A 54 21.05 -11.29 26.18
CA HIS A 54 20.95 -9.82 26.21
C HIS A 54 19.68 -9.27 25.55
N VAL A 55 18.87 -10.12 24.91
CA VAL A 55 17.65 -9.71 24.20
C VAL A 55 16.45 -10.38 24.85
N HIS A 56 15.43 -9.60 25.20
CA HIS A 56 14.23 -10.17 25.80
C HIS A 56 13.52 -11.11 24.80
N PRO A 57 13.12 -12.34 25.16
CA PRO A 57 12.58 -13.32 24.20
C PRO A 57 11.34 -12.86 23.42
N ILE A 58 10.52 -12.00 24.01
CA ILE A 58 9.36 -11.39 23.31
C ILE A 58 9.82 -10.49 22.15
N LEU A 59 10.95 -9.78 22.29
CA LEU A 59 11.50 -8.94 21.24
C LEU A 59 12.02 -9.81 20.07
N THR A 60 12.75 -10.89 20.36
CA THR A 60 13.19 -11.87 19.35
C THR A 60 11.98 -12.47 18.62
N LYS A 61 10.94 -12.87 19.37
CA LYS A 61 9.69 -13.38 18.79
C LYS A 61 8.97 -12.33 17.95
N HIS A 62 9.03 -11.05 18.32
CA HIS A 62 8.45 -9.97 17.53
C HIS A 62 9.21 -9.77 16.21
N GLY A 63 10.55 -9.79 16.25
CA GLY A 63 11.39 -9.67 15.06
C GLY A 63 11.08 -10.72 13.99
N ARG A 64 10.72 -11.94 14.40
CA ARG A 64 10.35 -13.05 13.49
C ARG A 64 8.97 -12.91 12.82
N LYS A 65 8.19 -11.87 13.12
CA LYS A 65 6.82 -11.73 12.57
C LYS A 65 6.78 -11.16 11.16
N MET A 66 7.78 -10.37 10.80
CA MET A 66 7.76 -9.50 9.62
C MET A 66 8.50 -10.14 8.42
N ASP A 67 8.30 -11.44 8.20
CA ASP A 67 8.82 -12.09 6.98
C ASP A 67 8.27 -11.38 5.75
N GLN A 68 9.14 -11.15 4.76
CA GLN A 68 8.76 -10.42 3.56
C GLN A 68 7.75 -11.24 2.75
N ALA A 69 6.61 -10.64 2.45
CA ALA A 69 5.52 -11.30 1.76
C ALA A 69 4.58 -10.33 1.05
N ILE A 70 3.94 -10.83 -0.01
CA ILE A 70 2.75 -10.19 -0.57
C ILE A 70 1.50 -10.82 0.04
N ILE A 71 0.67 -10.01 0.67
CA ILE A 71 -0.56 -10.46 1.32
C ILE A 71 -1.76 -9.86 0.59
N LYS A 72 -2.64 -10.72 0.07
CA LYS A 72 -3.95 -10.32 -0.45
C LYS A 72 -4.92 -10.23 0.72
N VAL A 73 -5.47 -9.03 0.94
CA VAL A 73 -6.40 -8.75 2.06
C VAL A 73 -7.85 -8.84 1.62
N ASP A 74 -8.12 -8.50 0.36
CA ASP A 74 -9.44 -8.61 -0.26
C ASP A 74 -9.28 -8.83 -1.78
N ASP A 75 -10.39 -8.95 -2.52
CA ASP A 75 -10.42 -9.31 -3.95
C ASP A 75 -9.39 -8.55 -4.81
N ASN A 76 -9.15 -7.27 -4.51
CA ASN A 76 -8.24 -6.38 -5.24
C ASN A 76 -7.31 -5.55 -4.35
N VAL A 77 -7.07 -5.96 -3.10
CA VAL A 77 -6.23 -5.23 -2.14
C VAL A 77 -5.04 -6.09 -1.71
N TYR A 78 -3.84 -5.56 -1.86
CA TYR A 78 -2.58 -6.26 -1.64
C TYR A 78 -1.63 -5.43 -0.77
N LEU A 79 -0.89 -6.09 0.13
CA LEU A 79 0.11 -5.48 1.00
C LEU A 79 1.52 -5.96 0.62
N GLY A 80 2.48 -5.05 0.59
CA GLY A 80 3.92 -5.35 0.62
C GLY A 80 4.39 -5.44 2.07
N TYR A 81 4.22 -6.60 2.70
CA TYR A 81 4.49 -6.80 4.13
C TYR A 81 5.95 -7.14 4.40
N GLY A 82 6.55 -6.52 5.42
CA GLY A 82 7.90 -6.86 5.91
C GLY A 82 9.06 -6.28 5.11
N PHE A 83 8.81 -5.45 4.10
CA PHE A 83 9.86 -4.86 3.25
C PHE A 83 10.58 -3.66 3.89
N GLY A 84 9.97 -3.01 4.89
CA GLY A 84 10.48 -1.85 5.59
C GLY A 84 9.70 -1.58 6.87
N LEU A 85 9.77 -0.35 7.40
CA LEU A 85 8.97 0.10 8.54
C LEU A 85 7.49 0.26 8.18
N ASP A 86 7.21 0.76 6.98
CA ASP A 86 5.85 0.88 6.46
C ASP A 86 5.39 -0.40 5.73
N THR A 87 4.17 -0.37 5.20
CA THR A 87 3.59 -1.48 4.46
C THR A 87 2.82 -0.90 3.28
N PRO A 88 3.47 -0.72 2.11
CA PRO A 88 2.80 -0.19 0.95
C PRO A 88 1.60 -1.04 0.56
N VAL A 89 0.48 -0.39 0.25
CA VAL A 89 -0.76 -1.05 -0.15
C VAL A 89 -1.04 -0.77 -1.61
N MET A 90 -1.25 -1.83 -2.40
CA MET A 90 -1.78 -1.72 -3.75
C MET A 90 -3.27 -2.05 -3.76
N ILE A 91 -4.06 -1.12 -4.27
CA ILE A 91 -5.47 -1.33 -4.62
C ILE A 91 -5.56 -1.40 -6.14
N GLU A 92 -5.92 -2.57 -6.67
CA GLU A 92 -6.09 -2.76 -8.10
C GLU A 92 -7.49 -2.30 -8.54
N GLY A 93 -7.53 -1.28 -9.40
CA GLY A 93 -8.76 -0.78 -9.98
C GLY A 93 -9.08 -1.36 -11.35
N THR A 94 -10.06 -0.77 -12.03
CA THR A 94 -10.49 -1.16 -13.38
C THR A 94 -9.45 -0.82 -14.44
N ASP A 95 -8.89 0.39 -14.40
CA ASP A 95 -7.98 0.96 -15.41
C ASP A 95 -6.56 1.26 -14.88
N GLY A 96 -6.30 0.95 -13.61
CA GLY A 96 -5.09 1.38 -12.94
C GLY A 96 -4.92 0.79 -11.56
N ILE A 97 -3.80 1.11 -10.91
CA ILE A 97 -3.56 0.82 -9.50
C ILE A 97 -3.44 2.10 -8.68
N ILE A 98 -3.80 2.00 -7.41
CA ILE A 98 -3.58 3.03 -6.41
C ILE A 98 -2.59 2.50 -5.38
N ILE A 99 -1.59 3.29 -5.05
CA ILE A 99 -0.63 2.98 -4.00
C ILE A 99 -0.97 3.81 -2.77
N VAL A 100 -1.12 3.18 -1.61
CA VAL A 100 -1.21 3.86 -0.31
C VAL A 100 0.12 3.66 0.40
N ASP A 101 0.72 4.76 0.85
CA ASP A 101 2.00 4.81 1.55
C ASP A 101 3.13 4.17 0.71
N PRO A 102 3.76 4.93 -0.21
CA PRO A 102 4.66 4.38 -1.22
C PRO A 102 6.02 3.90 -0.72
N GLY A 103 6.26 3.76 0.58
CA GLY A 103 7.53 3.30 1.11
C GLY A 103 8.39 4.37 1.77
N GLU A 104 9.32 3.89 2.60
CA GLU A 104 10.33 4.70 3.30
C GLU A 104 11.54 5.12 2.46
N SER A 105 11.78 4.45 1.34
CA SER A 105 12.89 4.73 0.43
C SER A 105 12.55 4.30 -0.98
N VAL A 106 13.27 4.82 -1.97
CA VAL A 106 13.07 4.45 -3.37
C VAL A 106 13.46 3.00 -3.60
N GLU A 107 14.52 2.53 -2.95
CA GLU A 107 15.06 1.17 -3.06
C GLU A 107 14.08 0.13 -2.49
N MET A 108 13.54 0.39 -1.30
CA MET A 108 12.53 -0.49 -0.70
C MET A 108 11.26 -0.51 -1.55
N ALA A 109 10.79 0.68 -1.97
CA ALA A 109 9.60 0.82 -2.79
C ALA A 109 9.73 0.13 -4.16
N GLN A 110 10.92 0.13 -4.78
CA GLN A 110 11.22 -0.64 -5.99
C GLN A 110 11.06 -2.14 -5.75
N SER A 111 11.57 -2.64 -4.62
CA SER A 111 11.44 -4.06 -4.25
C SER A 111 9.97 -4.48 -4.12
N VAL A 112 9.14 -3.64 -3.50
CA VAL A 112 7.69 -3.89 -3.41
C VAL A 112 7.02 -3.76 -4.78
N LYS A 113 7.39 -2.75 -5.57
CA LYS A 113 6.85 -2.52 -6.92
C LYS A 113 7.09 -3.74 -7.81
N GLU A 114 8.27 -4.34 -7.78
CA GLU A 114 8.56 -5.56 -8.54
C GLU A 114 7.61 -6.71 -8.21
N GLN A 115 7.27 -6.89 -6.92
CA GLN A 115 6.32 -7.92 -6.51
C GLN A 115 4.90 -7.59 -6.94
N PHE A 116 4.46 -6.33 -6.81
CA PHE A 116 3.15 -5.90 -7.31
C PHE A 116 3.01 -6.03 -8.83
N ARG A 117 4.10 -5.84 -9.58
CA ARG A 117 4.12 -6.04 -11.04
C ARG A 117 3.96 -7.50 -11.46
N GLN A 118 4.22 -8.46 -10.58
CA GLN A 118 3.87 -9.87 -10.85
C GLN A 118 2.35 -10.13 -10.79
N ILE A 119 1.59 -9.23 -10.16
CA ILE A 119 0.12 -9.33 -10.05
C ILE A 119 -0.56 -8.57 -11.19
N THR A 120 -0.07 -7.37 -11.53
CA THR A 120 -0.73 -6.51 -12.52
C THR A 120 0.23 -5.51 -13.18
N ASP A 121 0.06 -5.34 -14.50
CA ASP A 121 0.78 -4.35 -15.31
C ASP A 121 0.04 -3.02 -15.44
N LYS A 122 -1.12 -2.87 -14.79
CA LYS A 122 -1.92 -1.64 -14.84
C LYS A 122 -1.12 -0.40 -14.38
N PRO A 123 -1.28 0.76 -15.03
CA PRO A 123 -0.52 1.97 -14.66
C PRO A 123 -0.90 2.46 -13.25
N VAL A 124 0.03 3.14 -12.58
CA VAL A 124 -0.28 3.84 -11.33
C VAL A 124 -1.17 5.04 -11.68
N LYS A 125 -2.30 5.22 -11.00
CA LYS A 125 -3.24 6.34 -11.25
C LYS A 125 -3.37 7.30 -10.07
N ALA A 126 -3.07 6.82 -8.86
CA ALA A 126 -2.97 7.68 -7.70
C ALA A 126 -2.01 7.10 -6.66
N ILE A 127 -1.45 8.00 -5.86
CA ILE A 127 -0.71 7.70 -4.65
C ILE A 127 -1.39 8.45 -3.49
N ILE A 128 -1.63 7.75 -2.40
CA ILE A 128 -2.21 8.29 -1.16
C ILE A 128 -1.13 8.26 -0.09
N TYR A 129 -0.89 9.40 0.56
CA TYR A 129 -0.15 9.47 1.81
C TYR A 129 -1.15 9.46 2.95
N SER A 130 -1.05 8.48 3.85
CA SER A 130 -1.89 8.41 5.03
C SER A 130 -1.55 9.52 6.05
N HIS A 131 -0.26 9.86 6.14
CA HIS A 131 0.28 10.95 6.94
C HIS A 131 1.70 11.34 6.49
N ASN A 132 2.36 12.26 7.20
CA ASN A 132 3.58 12.93 6.77
C ASN A 132 4.88 12.41 7.41
N HIS A 133 4.92 11.18 7.91
CA HIS A 133 6.19 10.57 8.33
C HIS A 133 6.95 10.00 7.12
N ILE A 134 8.28 9.95 7.25
CA ILE A 134 9.21 9.67 6.15
C ILE A 134 8.98 8.30 5.51
N ASP A 135 8.55 7.34 6.32
CA ASP A 135 8.21 5.97 5.96
C ASP A 135 6.98 5.87 5.05
N HIS A 136 6.13 6.90 5.01
CA HIS A 136 4.91 6.93 4.20
C HIS A 136 5.00 7.84 2.97
N ILE A 137 6.14 8.49 2.70
CA ILE A 137 6.24 9.49 1.61
C ILE A 137 7.49 9.35 0.73
N SER A 138 8.58 8.79 1.25
CA SER A 138 9.90 8.92 0.61
C SER A 138 10.11 8.00 -0.60
N GLY A 139 9.38 6.91 -0.66
CA GLY A 139 9.43 5.94 -1.76
C GLY A 139 8.65 6.35 -3.00
N VAL A 140 7.95 7.49 -3.00
CA VAL A 140 7.04 7.93 -4.08
C VAL A 140 7.68 7.87 -5.47
N ARG A 141 8.97 8.22 -5.59
CA ARG A 141 9.70 8.26 -6.87
C ARG A 141 10.01 6.87 -7.46
N ALA A 142 9.84 5.80 -6.70
CA ALA A 142 9.83 4.45 -7.27
C ALA A 142 8.60 4.19 -8.13
N TRP A 143 7.49 4.88 -7.86
CA TRP A 143 6.19 4.61 -8.45
C TRP A 143 5.89 5.47 -9.67
N VAL A 144 6.28 6.75 -9.62
CA VAL A 144 5.88 7.80 -10.57
C VAL A 144 7.03 8.77 -10.86
N THR A 145 6.91 9.52 -11.96
CA THR A 145 7.79 10.65 -12.29
C THR A 145 7.16 12.01 -11.95
N ASP A 146 7.99 13.06 -11.88
CA ASP A 146 7.52 14.42 -11.64
C ASP A 146 6.62 14.91 -12.80
N GLU A 147 6.86 14.45 -14.04
CA GLU A 147 6.05 14.80 -15.22
C GLU A 147 4.65 14.16 -15.20
N GLU A 148 4.55 12.89 -14.78
CA GLU A 148 3.27 12.18 -14.62
C GLU A 148 2.40 12.88 -13.57
N VAL A 149 3.02 13.38 -12.49
CA VAL A 149 2.32 14.16 -11.46
C VAL A 149 1.93 15.55 -11.99
N ALA A 150 2.86 16.27 -12.63
CA ALA A 150 2.63 17.62 -13.13
C ALA A 150 1.56 17.67 -14.24
N SER A 151 1.47 16.65 -15.08
CA SER A 151 0.45 16.52 -16.12
C SER A 151 -0.92 16.11 -15.59
N GLY A 152 -1.00 15.62 -14.34
CA GLY A 152 -2.22 15.09 -13.73
C GLY A 152 -2.55 13.65 -14.16
N GLU A 153 -1.65 12.97 -14.86
CA GLU A 153 -1.78 11.56 -15.20
C GLU A 153 -1.83 10.69 -13.94
N VAL A 154 -1.04 11.07 -12.92
CA VAL A 154 -1.04 10.46 -11.59
C VAL A 154 -1.36 11.50 -10.52
N LYS A 155 -2.33 11.18 -9.66
CA LYS A 155 -2.75 12.07 -8.57
C LYS A 155 -2.02 11.74 -7.27
N ILE A 156 -1.44 12.73 -6.61
CA ILE A 156 -0.99 12.63 -5.22
C ILE A 156 -2.11 13.14 -4.30
N ILE A 157 -2.45 12.36 -3.29
CA ILE A 157 -3.49 12.65 -2.30
C ILE A 157 -2.84 12.57 -0.92
N ALA A 158 -2.96 13.63 -0.12
CA ALA A 158 -2.37 13.73 1.21
C ALA A 158 -3.27 14.54 2.15
#